data_AF-A0A1A6BMH5-F1
#
_entry.id   AF-A0A1A6BMH5-F1
#
_cell.length_a   1.000
_cell.length_b   1.000
_cell.length_c   1.000
_cell.angle_alpha   90.00
_cell.angle_beta   90.00
_cell.angle_gamma   90.00
#
_symmetry.space_group_name_H-M   'P 1'
#
loop_
_entity.id
_entity.type
_entity.pdbx_description
1 polymer ?
#
loop_
_entity_poly.entity_id
_entity_poly.type
_entity_poly.pdbx_seq_one_letter_code
_entity_poly.pdbx_strand_id
1 'polypeptide(L)'
;MTIKCTNKNLNEFVDWINAYCAAHNRADDIPLIRRQRWRLTSGQFRRTLAWFIARRPGGAIAGTIQYRHHSIQMFEGYAGTTESGFRGEVEAEQSLQRGERLLAMIENNEHHDLRGPAAPEAEERLTNLQRGSAYTGSVVTDPRRLRRIMRSEDPNIYLGHFVTCVYNPDKALCRRQLAPAGDPSLPDLANCQPLQCRNVALTADNLQALTDQLHQLDAHLATAELLAPFVAHRLTQQRRDLAALLEAATAPKDIV
;
A
#
# COMPACT_ATOMS: atom_id res chain seq x y z
N MET A 1 -3.59 27.86 -4.54
CA MET A 1 -3.66 27.81 -6.03
C MET A 1 -4.42 26.53 -6.42
N THR A 2 -5.47 26.61 -7.23
CA THR A 2 -6.31 25.43 -7.56
C THR A 2 -5.76 24.69 -8.79
N ILE A 3 -6.03 23.38 -8.89
CA ILE A 3 -5.61 22.52 -10.02
C ILE A 3 -6.06 23.09 -11.38
N LYS A 4 -7.25 23.71 -11.44
CA LYS A 4 -7.76 24.38 -12.64
C LYS A 4 -6.88 25.56 -13.07
N CYS A 5 -6.43 26.39 -12.12
CA CYS A 5 -5.57 27.54 -12.39
C CYS A 5 -4.19 27.08 -12.89
N THR A 6 -3.59 26.07 -12.27
CA THR A 6 -2.30 25.52 -12.73
C THR A 6 -2.39 24.92 -14.14
N ASN A 7 -3.44 24.16 -14.44
CA ASN A 7 -3.63 23.61 -15.79
C ASN A 7 -3.85 24.71 -16.85
N LYS A 8 -4.55 25.80 -16.50
CA LYS A 8 -4.71 26.95 -17.39
C LYS A 8 -3.36 27.59 -17.71
N ASN A 9 -2.58 27.93 -16.68
CA ASN A 9 -1.27 28.56 -16.84
C ASN A 9 -0.29 27.69 -17.65
N LEU A 10 -0.32 26.36 -17.45
CA LEU A 10 0.51 25.42 -18.23
C LEU A 10 0.20 25.50 -19.73
N ASN A 11 -1.08 25.58 -20.11
CA ASN A 11 -1.46 25.64 -21.52
C ASN A 11 -1.22 27.02 -22.12
N GLU A 12 -1.39 28.10 -21.35
CA GLU A 12 -0.99 29.46 -21.77
C GLU A 12 0.52 29.54 -21.99
N PHE A 13 1.32 28.86 -21.17
CA PHE A 13 2.76 28.78 -21.36
C PHE A 13 3.16 28.01 -22.62
N VAL A 14 2.46 26.91 -22.95
CA VAL A 14 2.65 26.19 -24.23
C VAL A 14 2.37 27.12 -25.42
N ASP A 15 1.31 27.92 -25.34
CA ASP A 15 0.99 28.90 -26.41
C ASP A 15 2.09 29.94 -26.55
N TRP A 16 2.57 30.46 -25.43
CA TRP A 16 3.67 31.42 -25.42
C TRP A 16 4.96 30.83 -26.02
N ILE A 17 5.33 29.58 -25.67
CA ILE A 17 6.50 28.89 -26.26
C ILE A 17 6.35 28.79 -27.78
N ASN A 18 5.20 28.29 -28.25
CA ASN A 18 5.01 28.06 -29.67
C ASN A 18 5.00 29.37 -30.46
N ALA A 19 4.38 30.43 -29.91
CA ALA A 19 4.44 31.78 -30.48
C ALA A 19 5.87 32.34 -30.51
N TYR A 20 6.65 32.13 -29.44
CA TYR A 20 8.04 32.56 -29.36
C TYR A 20 8.91 31.83 -30.39
N CYS A 21 8.78 30.51 -30.52
CA CYS A 21 9.51 29.71 -31.50
C CYS A 21 9.19 30.14 -32.93
N ALA A 22 7.92 30.39 -33.25
CA ALA A 22 7.50 30.88 -34.56
C ALA A 22 8.10 32.26 -34.87
N ALA A 23 8.06 33.19 -33.91
CA ALA A 23 8.59 34.54 -34.09
C ALA A 23 10.13 34.58 -34.28
N HIS A 24 10.84 33.60 -33.72
CA HIS A 24 12.31 33.52 -33.76
C HIS A 24 12.83 32.43 -34.70
N ASN A 25 11.96 31.85 -35.53
CA ASN A 25 12.30 30.80 -36.51
C ASN A 25 13.04 29.61 -35.89
N ARG A 26 12.60 29.16 -34.71
CA ARG A 26 13.16 28.01 -33.97
C ARG A 26 12.32 26.76 -34.19
N ALA A 27 12.99 25.61 -34.27
CA ALA A 27 12.36 24.30 -34.43
C ALA A 27 12.00 23.60 -33.11
N ASP A 28 12.13 24.28 -31.97
CA ASP A 28 11.89 23.74 -30.63
C ASP A 28 10.42 23.91 -30.17
N ASP A 29 9.48 24.05 -31.09
CA ASP A 29 8.07 24.17 -30.75
C ASP A 29 7.52 22.85 -30.18
N ILE A 30 6.50 22.96 -29.33
CA ILE A 30 5.85 21.78 -28.75
C ILE A 30 4.96 21.16 -29.82
N PRO A 31 5.28 19.94 -30.31
CA PRO A 31 4.66 19.39 -31.50
C PRO A 31 3.20 18.96 -31.26
N LEU A 32 2.43 18.96 -32.34
CA LEU A 32 1.08 18.41 -32.34
C LEU A 32 1.13 16.89 -32.21
N ILE A 33 0.32 16.33 -31.31
CA ILE A 33 0.17 14.88 -31.16
C ILE A 33 -1.11 14.47 -31.89
N ARG A 34 -1.00 13.54 -32.84
CA ARG A 34 -2.12 13.13 -33.72
C ARG A 34 -2.79 14.33 -34.41
N ARG A 35 -1.98 15.29 -34.87
CA ARG A 35 -2.43 16.56 -35.49
C ARG A 35 -3.33 17.43 -34.60
N GLN A 36 -3.35 17.19 -33.29
CA GLN A 36 -4.10 18.00 -32.35
C GLN A 36 -3.17 18.62 -31.30
N ARG A 37 -3.57 19.79 -30.81
CA ARG A 37 -2.87 20.44 -29.70
C ARG A 37 -2.98 19.56 -28.46
N TRP A 38 -1.83 19.17 -27.93
CA TRP A 38 -1.79 18.40 -26.70
C TRP A 38 -2.06 19.30 -25.50
N ARG A 39 -3.14 19.02 -24.76
CA ARG A 39 -3.46 19.77 -23.54
C ARG A 39 -2.67 19.21 -22.36
N LEU A 40 -1.76 20.03 -21.84
CA LEU A 40 -0.96 19.68 -20.68
C LEU A 40 -1.80 19.76 -19.40
N THR A 41 -1.67 18.75 -18.55
CA THR A 41 -2.31 18.73 -17.23
C THR A 41 -1.30 18.30 -16.17
N SER A 42 -1.44 18.83 -14.96
CA SER A 42 -0.59 18.42 -13.81
C SER A 42 -0.63 16.91 -13.55
N GLY A 43 -1.73 16.23 -13.91
CA GLY A 43 -1.85 14.77 -13.82
C GLY A 43 -0.97 14.00 -14.82
N GLN A 44 -0.65 14.57 -15.99
CA GLN A 44 0.28 13.96 -16.93
C GLN A 44 1.71 13.95 -16.39
N PHE A 45 2.18 15.09 -15.85
CA PHE A 45 3.51 15.17 -15.23
C PHE A 45 3.67 14.22 -14.05
N ARG A 46 2.63 14.11 -13.20
CA ARG A 46 2.60 13.15 -12.10
C ARG A 46 2.71 11.71 -12.60
N ARG A 47 2.00 11.37 -13.68
CA ARG A 47 2.00 10.05 -14.30
C ARG A 47 3.34 9.69 -14.93
N THR A 48 3.97 10.64 -15.61
CA THR A 48 5.31 10.45 -16.19
C THR A 48 6.35 10.23 -15.09
N LEU A 49 6.34 11.04 -14.03
CA LEU A 49 7.28 10.88 -12.92
C LEU A 49 7.03 9.59 -12.13
N ALA A 50 5.76 9.24 -11.88
CA ALA A 50 5.38 7.95 -11.30
C ALA A 50 5.92 6.77 -12.13
N TRP A 51 5.80 6.84 -13.46
CA TRP A 51 6.34 5.82 -14.36
C TRP A 51 7.87 5.68 -14.26
N PHE A 52 8.61 6.79 -14.19
CA PHE A 52 10.07 6.75 -14.03
C PHE A 52 10.50 6.22 -12.66
N ILE A 53 9.77 6.60 -11.61
CA ILE A 53 10.01 6.11 -10.25
C ILE A 53 9.74 4.60 -10.20
N ALA A 54 8.62 4.12 -10.73
CA ALA A 54 8.23 2.70 -10.76
C ALA A 54 9.28 1.79 -11.40
N ARG A 55 10.04 2.31 -12.37
CA ARG A 55 10.99 1.55 -13.18
C ARG A 55 12.39 1.44 -12.58
N ARG A 56 12.56 1.92 -11.34
CA ARG A 56 13.78 1.73 -10.53
C ARG A 56 13.58 0.58 -9.56
N PRO A 57 14.64 -0.16 -9.17
CA PRO A 57 14.55 -1.13 -8.08
C PRO A 57 13.98 -0.47 -6.81
N GLY A 58 12.94 -1.05 -6.19
CA GLY A 58 12.24 -0.45 -5.05
C GLY A 58 11.37 0.78 -5.38
N GLY A 59 11.25 1.11 -6.65
CA GLY A 59 10.61 2.32 -7.17
C GLY A 59 9.12 2.43 -6.88
N ALA A 60 8.38 1.33 -6.92
CA ALA A 60 6.97 1.31 -6.56
C ALA A 60 6.72 1.74 -5.10
N ILE A 61 7.60 1.32 -4.18
CA ILE A 61 7.56 1.66 -2.75
C ILE A 61 7.98 3.13 -2.54
N ALA A 62 9.03 3.57 -3.22
CA ALA A 62 9.46 4.97 -3.19
C ALA A 62 8.38 5.91 -3.76
N GLY A 63 7.65 5.47 -4.79
CA GLY A 63 6.53 6.20 -5.39
C GLY A 63 5.34 6.36 -4.44
N THR A 64 4.94 5.30 -3.73
CA THR A 64 3.88 5.39 -2.73
C THR A 64 4.23 6.32 -1.58
N ILE A 65 5.49 6.29 -1.11
CA ILE A 65 6.00 7.20 -0.07
C ILE A 65 6.02 8.65 -0.59
N GLN A 66 6.59 8.90 -1.76
CA GLN A 66 6.74 10.25 -2.35
C GLN A 66 5.41 10.92 -2.68
N TYR A 67 4.42 10.15 -3.15
CA TYR A 67 3.10 10.69 -3.50
C TYR A 67 2.07 10.57 -2.38
N ARG A 68 2.44 10.04 -1.21
CA ARG A 68 1.54 9.72 -0.09
C ARG A 68 0.31 8.93 -0.55
N HIS A 69 0.46 8.08 -1.56
CA HIS A 69 -0.61 7.20 -1.99
C HIS A 69 -0.74 6.08 -0.96
N HIS A 70 -1.92 5.94 -0.37
CA HIS A 70 -2.20 5.00 0.72
C HIS A 70 -2.15 3.52 0.28
N SER A 71 -1.99 3.25 -1.03
CA SER A 71 -1.80 1.90 -1.57
C SER A 71 -0.91 1.89 -2.83
N ILE A 72 -0.17 0.80 -3.02
CA ILE A 72 0.62 0.50 -4.23
C ILE A 72 -0.30 0.39 -5.47
N GLN A 73 -1.55 -0.06 -5.28
CA GLN A 73 -2.59 -0.13 -6.32
C GLN A 73 -2.90 1.22 -7.00
N MET A 74 -2.83 2.35 -6.27
CA MET A 74 -2.98 3.68 -6.91
C MET A 74 -1.78 4.06 -7.78
N PHE A 75 -0.60 3.50 -7.49
CA PHE A 75 0.60 3.69 -8.28
C PHE A 75 0.62 2.80 -9.54
N GLU A 76 0.06 1.58 -9.44
CA GLU A 76 -0.13 0.65 -10.56
C GLU A 76 -1.08 1.21 -11.64
N GLY A 77 -2.04 2.07 -11.27
CA GLY A 77 -2.86 2.83 -12.22
C GLY A 77 -2.05 3.77 -13.14
N TYR A 78 -0.82 4.12 -12.77
CA TYR A 78 0.11 4.92 -13.58
C TYR A 78 1.07 4.06 -14.43
N ALA A 79 1.25 2.78 -14.09
CA ALA A 79 2.19 1.87 -14.75
C ALA A 79 1.67 1.26 -16.08
N GLY A 80 0.38 1.47 -16.40
CA GLY A 80 -0.20 1.10 -17.69
C GLY A 80 -0.73 -0.33 -17.73
N THR A 81 -1.84 -0.48 -18.45
CA THR A 81 -2.56 -1.73 -18.69
C THR A 81 -1.83 -2.62 -19.71
N THR A 82 -1.63 -3.87 -19.32
CA THR A 82 -1.74 -5.13 -20.10
C THR A 82 -0.86 -5.46 -21.30
N GLU A 83 -0.06 -4.58 -21.90
CA GLU A 83 0.75 -4.99 -23.08
C GLU A 83 2.23 -5.35 -22.79
N SER A 84 2.76 -5.03 -21.60
CA SER A 84 4.20 -5.14 -21.33
C SER A 84 4.62 -6.33 -20.45
N GLY A 85 3.71 -7.16 -19.94
CA GLY A 85 4.05 -8.23 -18.97
C GLY A 85 4.50 -7.75 -17.58
N PHE A 86 4.73 -6.44 -17.42
CA PHE A 86 5.29 -5.79 -16.24
C PHE A 86 4.48 -6.02 -14.95
N ARG A 87 3.14 -6.09 -15.05
CA ARG A 87 2.30 -6.38 -13.88
C ARG A 87 2.63 -7.72 -13.23
N GLY A 88 2.80 -8.76 -14.05
CA GLY A 88 3.18 -10.09 -13.55
C GLY A 88 4.59 -10.12 -12.98
N GLU A 89 5.51 -9.33 -13.55
CA GLU A 89 6.87 -9.18 -13.00
C GLU A 89 6.86 -8.50 -11.63
N VAL A 90 6.07 -7.43 -11.48
CA VAL A 90 5.90 -6.70 -10.22
C VAL A 90 5.21 -7.56 -9.16
N GLU A 91 4.13 -8.26 -9.52
CA GLU A 91 3.42 -9.18 -8.61
C GLU A 91 4.34 -10.32 -8.14
N ALA A 92 5.18 -10.87 -9.04
CA ALA A 92 6.16 -11.88 -8.69
C ALA A 92 7.26 -11.35 -7.74
N GLU A 93 7.74 -10.12 -7.98
CA GLU A 93 8.73 -9.47 -7.11
C GLU A 93 8.15 -9.14 -5.73
N GLN A 94 6.91 -8.63 -5.67
CA GLN A 94 6.20 -8.38 -4.42
C GLN A 94 5.97 -9.68 -3.64
N SER A 95 5.59 -10.76 -4.33
CA SER A 95 5.37 -12.06 -3.68
C SER A 95 6.67 -12.61 -3.08
N LEU A 96 7.79 -12.49 -3.78
CA LEU A 96 9.12 -12.83 -3.26
C LEU A 96 9.50 -12.02 -2.02
N GLN A 97 9.44 -10.69 -2.13
CA GLN A 97 9.80 -9.79 -1.04
C GLN A 97 8.97 -10.08 0.21
N ARG A 98 7.67 -10.32 0.02
CA ARG A 98 6.77 -10.74 1.10
C ARG A 98 7.22 -12.08 1.69
N GLY A 99 7.50 -13.08 0.85
CA GLY A 99 8.03 -14.37 1.29
C GLY A 99 9.32 -14.24 2.13
N GLU A 100 10.26 -13.39 1.73
CA GLU A 100 11.51 -13.16 2.48
C GLU A 100 11.22 -12.57 3.86
N ARG A 101 10.31 -11.60 3.95
CA ARG A 101 9.91 -11.01 5.23
C ARG A 101 9.18 -12.02 6.13
N LEU A 102 8.33 -12.87 5.57
CA LEU A 102 7.64 -13.92 6.33
C LEU A 102 8.63 -14.98 6.83
N LEU A 103 9.64 -15.35 6.05
CA LEU A 103 10.70 -16.24 6.50
C LEU A 103 11.53 -15.63 7.63
N ALA A 104 11.91 -14.35 7.53
CA ALA A 104 12.62 -13.66 8.61
C ALA A 104 11.79 -13.63 9.91
N MET A 105 10.48 -13.36 9.81
CA MET A 105 9.55 -13.41 10.94
C MET A 105 9.44 -14.83 11.54
N ILE A 106 9.52 -15.87 10.71
CA ILE A 106 9.57 -17.27 11.16
C ILE A 106 10.89 -17.57 11.87
N GLU A 107 12.02 -17.19 11.29
CA GLU A 107 13.37 -17.41 11.85
C GLU A 107 13.53 -16.73 13.22
N ASN A 108 12.92 -15.56 13.40
CA ASN A 108 12.90 -14.85 14.69
C ASN A 108 11.85 -15.38 15.68
N ASN A 109 11.05 -16.39 15.32
CA ASN A 109 9.93 -16.91 16.10
C ASN A 109 8.81 -15.90 16.44
N GLU A 110 8.75 -14.78 15.72
CA GLU A 110 7.76 -13.70 15.94
C GLU A 110 6.32 -14.13 15.61
N HIS A 111 6.16 -15.19 14.81
CA HIS A 111 4.88 -15.70 14.36
C HIS A 111 4.00 -16.34 15.44
N HIS A 112 4.55 -16.71 16.60
CA HIS A 112 3.80 -17.22 17.75
C HIS A 112 3.14 -16.11 18.58
N ASP A 113 3.67 -14.89 18.50
CA ASP A 113 3.25 -13.76 19.33
C ASP A 113 2.22 -12.85 18.67
N LEU A 114 1.63 -13.29 17.56
CA LEU A 114 0.57 -12.56 16.89
C LEU A 114 -0.66 -12.37 17.77
N ARG A 115 -1.31 -11.21 17.62
CA ARG A 115 -2.56 -10.83 18.30
C ARG A 115 -3.66 -10.49 17.30
N GLY A 116 -4.91 -10.47 17.77
CA GLY A 116 -6.08 -10.12 16.95
C GLY A 116 -6.78 -11.33 16.31
N PRO A 117 -7.90 -11.07 15.60
CA PRO A 117 -8.85 -12.12 15.19
C PRO A 117 -8.28 -13.13 14.20
N ALA A 118 -7.26 -12.79 13.42
CA ALA A 118 -6.62 -13.69 12.46
C ALA A 118 -5.28 -14.25 12.95
N ALA A 119 -4.86 -13.97 14.19
CA ALA A 119 -3.58 -14.45 14.71
C ALA A 119 -3.42 -15.99 14.67
N PRO A 120 -4.41 -16.81 15.08
CA PRO A 120 -4.27 -18.27 15.00
C PRO A 120 -4.09 -18.77 13.56
N GLU A 121 -4.82 -18.19 12.61
CA GLU A 121 -4.70 -18.54 11.19
C GLU A 121 -3.37 -18.08 10.59
N ALA A 122 -2.85 -16.92 11.01
CA ALA A 122 -1.52 -16.47 10.61
C ALA A 122 -0.44 -17.45 11.08
N GLU A 123 -0.49 -17.85 12.36
CA GLU A 123 0.44 -18.79 12.96
C GLU A 123 0.41 -20.14 12.24
N GLU A 124 -0.77 -20.67 11.94
CA GLU A 124 -0.94 -21.91 11.17
C GLU A 124 -0.33 -21.80 9.76
N ARG A 125 -0.66 -20.74 9.02
CA ARG A 125 -0.15 -20.52 7.65
C ARG A 125 1.37 -20.33 7.63
N LEU A 126 1.93 -19.66 8.64
CA LEU A 126 3.39 -19.48 8.77
C LEU A 126 4.10 -20.77 9.18
N THR A 127 3.49 -21.58 10.05
CA THR A 127 3.99 -22.92 10.37
C THR A 127 3.99 -23.83 9.13
N ASN A 128 2.97 -23.71 8.27
CA ASN A 128 2.93 -24.42 6.98
C ASN A 128 4.04 -23.97 6.04
N LEU A 129 4.24 -22.65 5.92
CA LEU A 129 5.34 -22.07 5.13
C LEU A 129 6.70 -22.55 5.64
N GLN A 130 6.91 -22.56 6.96
CA GLN A 130 8.14 -23.07 7.58
C GLN A 130 8.39 -24.52 7.19
N ARG A 131 7.38 -25.40 7.27
CA ARG A 131 7.48 -26.81 6.88
C ARG A 131 7.84 -26.98 5.39
N GLY A 132 7.19 -26.23 4.50
CA GLY A 132 7.50 -26.21 3.07
C GLY A 132 8.92 -25.71 2.76
N SER A 133 9.43 -24.79 3.59
CA SER A 133 10.79 -24.25 3.48
C SER A 133 11.87 -25.20 4.04
N ALA A 134 11.55 -25.99 5.07
CA ALA A 134 12.51 -26.81 5.83
C ALA A 134 12.84 -28.18 5.20
N TYR A 135 12.05 -28.66 4.24
CA TYR A 135 12.10 -30.04 3.70
C TYR A 135 13.39 -30.43 2.94
N THR A 136 14.51 -29.71 3.07
CA THR A 136 15.74 -30.04 2.30
C THR A 136 17.06 -29.71 2.99
N GLY A 137 17.07 -29.41 4.30
CA GLY A 137 18.32 -29.30 5.07
C GLY A 137 19.22 -28.10 4.74
N SER A 138 18.71 -27.09 4.02
CA SER A 138 19.39 -25.81 3.85
C SER A 138 18.42 -24.64 4.04
N VAL A 139 18.91 -23.60 4.72
CA VAL A 139 18.28 -22.28 4.83
C VAL A 139 17.90 -21.83 3.42
N VAL A 140 16.68 -21.33 3.23
CA VAL A 140 16.20 -20.83 1.92
C VAL A 140 16.92 -19.53 1.60
N THR A 141 18.19 -19.61 1.23
CA THR A 141 19.00 -18.49 0.73
C THR A 141 18.88 -18.33 -0.79
N ASP A 142 18.15 -19.23 -1.47
CA ASP A 142 17.93 -19.18 -2.92
C ASP A 142 16.58 -18.51 -3.27
N PRO A 143 16.59 -17.29 -3.84
CA PRO A 143 15.39 -16.59 -4.26
C PRO A 143 14.53 -17.35 -5.27
N ARG A 144 15.11 -18.25 -6.08
CA ARG A 144 14.35 -19.05 -7.06
C ARG A 144 13.49 -20.12 -6.38
N ARG A 145 14.02 -20.72 -5.31
CA ARG A 145 13.31 -21.71 -4.50
C ARG A 145 12.14 -21.06 -3.76
N LEU A 146 12.37 -19.90 -3.13
CA LEU A 146 11.31 -19.13 -2.50
C LEU A 146 10.22 -18.72 -3.50
N ARG A 147 10.62 -18.28 -4.71
CA ARG A 147 9.71 -17.99 -5.82
C ARG A 147 8.76 -19.16 -6.12
N ARG A 148 9.28 -20.40 -6.09
CA ARG A 148 8.49 -21.61 -6.34
C ARG A 148 7.51 -21.87 -5.19
N ILE A 149 7.99 -21.80 -3.95
CA ILE A 149 7.17 -21.98 -2.75
C ILE A 149 6.04 -20.95 -2.72
N MET A 150 6.34 -19.66 -2.91
CA MET A 150 5.33 -18.60 -2.95
C MET A 150 4.34 -18.73 -4.10
N ARG A 151 4.69 -19.44 -5.19
CA ARG A 151 3.77 -19.69 -6.30
C ARG A 151 2.82 -20.86 -6.03
N SER A 152 3.26 -21.88 -5.29
CA SER A 152 2.45 -23.06 -4.98
C SER A 152 1.67 -22.94 -3.68
N GLU A 153 2.27 -22.29 -2.67
CA GLU A 153 1.82 -22.28 -1.27
C GLU A 153 1.92 -20.86 -0.69
N ASP A 154 1.32 -19.88 -1.37
CA ASP A 154 1.27 -18.51 -0.87
C ASP A 154 0.44 -18.44 0.43
N PRO A 155 1.02 -18.04 1.57
CA PRO A 155 0.28 -17.90 2.82
C PRO A 155 -0.73 -16.75 2.77
N ASN A 156 -0.69 -15.88 1.75
CA ASN A 156 -1.59 -14.73 1.61
C ASN A 156 -1.58 -13.80 2.85
N ILE A 157 -0.41 -13.63 3.46
CA ILE A 157 -0.18 -12.75 4.62
C ILE A 157 0.52 -11.48 4.17
N TYR A 158 -0.15 -10.35 4.26
CA TYR A 158 0.34 -9.05 3.79
C TYR A 158 0.77 -8.20 4.98
N LEU A 159 2.08 -8.00 5.13
CA LEU A 159 2.68 -7.22 6.22
C LEU A 159 2.54 -5.71 5.97
N GLY A 160 1.79 -5.01 6.82
CA GLY A 160 1.65 -3.55 6.81
C GLY A 160 2.24 -2.91 8.06
N HIS A 161 2.30 -1.57 8.06
CA HIS A 161 2.83 -0.81 9.20
C HIS A 161 1.91 -0.89 10.43
N PHE A 162 0.61 -0.70 10.24
CA PHE A 162 -0.37 -0.73 11.33
C PHE A 162 -1.06 -2.09 11.52
N VAL A 163 -1.11 -2.92 10.49
CA VAL A 163 -1.75 -4.24 10.54
C VAL A 163 -1.06 -5.24 9.63
N THR A 164 -1.10 -6.50 10.02
CA THR A 164 -0.79 -7.64 9.16
C THR A 164 -2.10 -8.27 8.68
N CYS A 165 -2.34 -8.28 7.36
CA CYS A 165 -3.57 -8.82 6.78
C CYS A 165 -3.38 -10.28 6.40
N VAL A 166 -4.02 -11.18 7.15
CA VAL A 166 -4.18 -12.60 6.80
C VAL A 166 -5.35 -12.69 5.83
N TYR A 167 -5.06 -12.53 4.55
CA TYR A 167 -6.12 -12.37 3.57
C TYR A 167 -6.92 -13.66 3.41
N ASN A 168 -8.21 -13.53 3.68
CA ASN A 168 -9.25 -14.48 3.35
C ASN A 168 -10.42 -13.66 2.79
N PRO A 169 -10.83 -13.90 1.53
CA PRO A 169 -11.86 -13.10 0.87
C PRO A 169 -13.23 -13.18 1.58
N ASP A 170 -13.57 -14.31 2.20
CA ASP A 170 -14.88 -14.52 2.85
C ASP A 170 -15.08 -13.62 4.06
N LYS A 171 -13.98 -13.22 4.72
CA LYS A 171 -13.98 -12.34 5.88
C LYS A 171 -13.32 -10.97 5.62
N ALA A 172 -12.91 -10.69 4.39
CA ALA A 172 -12.31 -9.41 4.00
C ALA A 172 -13.35 -8.28 3.99
N LEU A 173 -13.36 -7.45 5.04
CA LEU A 173 -14.27 -6.31 5.14
C LEU A 173 -14.11 -5.31 3.99
N CYS A 174 -12.88 -5.15 3.49
CA CYS A 174 -12.58 -4.29 2.34
C CYS A 174 -13.19 -4.77 1.02
N ARG A 175 -13.64 -6.03 0.95
CA ARG A 175 -14.27 -6.63 -0.23
C ARG A 175 -15.81 -6.68 -0.16
N ARG A 176 -16.43 -6.23 0.94
CA ARG A 176 -17.91 -6.25 1.11
C ARG A 176 -18.66 -5.19 0.28
N GLN A 177 -17.99 -4.39 -0.55
CA GLN A 177 -18.65 -3.38 -1.39
C GLN A 177 -19.41 -4.04 -2.57
N LEU A 178 -20.55 -3.47 -2.97
CA LEU A 178 -21.42 -4.01 -4.03
C LEU A 178 -20.75 -4.10 -5.42
N ALA A 179 -19.65 -3.39 -5.64
CA ALA A 179 -18.86 -3.46 -6.87
C ALA A 179 -17.37 -3.56 -6.49
N PRO A 180 -16.82 -4.76 -6.25
CA PRO A 180 -15.41 -4.91 -5.97
C PRO A 180 -14.60 -4.44 -7.17
N ALA A 181 -13.85 -3.35 -7.00
CA ALA A 181 -12.86 -2.94 -7.98
C ALA A 181 -11.57 -3.76 -7.80
N GLY A 182 -10.97 -4.18 -8.91
CA GLY A 182 -9.71 -4.93 -8.91
C GLY A 182 -9.87 -6.45 -8.70
N ASP A 183 -8.74 -7.14 -8.57
CA ASP A 183 -8.68 -8.59 -8.45
C ASP A 183 -9.18 -9.05 -7.06
N PRO A 184 -10.21 -9.90 -6.96
CA PRO A 184 -10.71 -10.43 -5.67
C PRO A 184 -9.73 -11.38 -4.98
N SER A 185 -8.67 -11.85 -5.65
CA SER A 185 -7.62 -12.67 -5.05
C SER A 185 -6.70 -11.89 -4.10
N LEU A 186 -6.73 -10.56 -4.14
CA LEU A 186 -5.88 -9.67 -3.35
C LEU A 186 -6.69 -8.89 -2.32
N PRO A 187 -6.09 -8.39 -1.23
CA PRO A 187 -6.74 -7.40 -0.36
C PRO A 187 -6.91 -6.05 -1.08
N ASP A 188 -8.05 -5.40 -0.88
CA ASP A 188 -8.20 -3.98 -1.22
C ASP A 188 -7.67 -3.13 -0.06
N LEU A 189 -6.46 -2.62 -0.23
CA LEU A 189 -5.80 -1.79 0.78
C LEU A 189 -6.41 -0.40 0.88
N ALA A 190 -7.00 0.11 -0.20
CA ALA A 190 -7.61 1.45 -0.22
C ALA A 190 -8.91 1.49 0.59
N ASN A 191 -9.66 0.38 0.60
CA ASN A 191 -10.88 0.22 1.38
C ASN A 191 -10.67 -0.60 2.67
N CYS A 192 -9.43 -0.77 3.11
CA CYS A 192 -9.13 -1.54 4.31
C CYS A 192 -9.67 -0.85 5.56
N GLN A 193 -10.33 -1.65 6.42
CA GLN A 193 -10.91 -1.21 7.69
C GLN A 193 -10.30 -2.00 8.84
N PRO A 194 -9.03 -1.71 9.20
CA PRO A 194 -8.24 -2.54 10.12
C PRO A 194 -8.87 -2.68 11.50
N LEU A 195 -9.54 -1.63 12.01
CA LEU A 195 -10.13 -1.64 13.34
C LEU A 195 -11.29 -2.63 13.50
N GLN A 196 -11.87 -3.11 12.40
CA GLN A 196 -13.08 -3.96 12.40
C GLN A 196 -12.93 -5.24 11.57
N CYS A 197 -11.85 -5.36 10.80
CA CYS A 197 -11.68 -6.46 9.86
C CYS A 197 -11.21 -7.74 10.56
N ARG A 198 -11.87 -8.87 10.28
CA ARG A 198 -11.49 -10.19 10.84
C ARG A 198 -10.23 -10.81 10.21
N ASN A 199 -9.63 -10.14 9.22
CA ASN A 199 -8.34 -10.54 8.62
C ASN A 199 -7.13 -9.97 9.36
N VAL A 200 -7.33 -9.21 10.43
CA VAL A 200 -6.24 -8.55 11.14
C VAL A 200 -5.54 -9.52 12.08
N ALA A 201 -4.23 -9.64 11.88
CA ALA A 201 -3.26 -10.08 12.86
C ALA A 201 -2.31 -8.89 13.15
N LEU A 202 -1.79 -8.82 14.37
CA LEU A 202 -0.93 -7.75 14.84
C LEU A 202 0.37 -8.35 15.35
N THR A 203 1.49 -7.89 14.78
CA THR A 203 2.83 -8.13 15.30
C THR A 203 3.14 -7.16 16.44
N ALA A 204 4.25 -7.38 17.15
CA ALA A 204 4.77 -6.41 18.12
C ALA A 204 4.99 -5.02 17.49
N ASP A 205 5.58 -4.97 16.29
CA ASP A 205 5.77 -3.71 15.54
C ASP A 205 4.44 -3.03 15.19
N ASN A 206 3.40 -3.79 14.84
CA ASN A 206 2.08 -3.22 14.59
C ASN A 206 1.50 -2.59 15.86
N LEU A 207 1.60 -3.28 16.99
CA LEU A 207 1.15 -2.76 18.29
C LEU A 207 1.89 -1.49 18.69
N GLN A 208 3.21 -1.46 18.48
CA GLN A 208 4.01 -0.26 18.74
C GLN A 208 3.57 0.90 17.85
N ALA A 209 3.43 0.68 16.54
CA ALA A 209 2.98 1.71 15.60
C ALA A 209 1.58 2.25 15.94
N LEU A 210 0.65 1.37 16.33
CA LEU A 210 -0.69 1.76 16.78
C LEU A 210 -0.64 2.56 18.09
N THR A 211 0.26 2.21 19.01
CA THR A 211 0.47 2.93 20.28
C THR A 211 1.05 4.32 20.03
N ASP A 212 2.05 4.44 19.18
CA ASP A 212 2.63 5.72 18.78
C ASP A 212 1.58 6.63 18.11
N GLN A 213 0.73 6.06 17.26
CA GLN A 213 -0.37 6.78 16.63
C GLN A 213 -1.41 7.26 17.66
N LEU A 214 -1.69 6.46 18.70
CA LEU A 214 -2.58 6.85 19.78
C LEU A 214 -2.01 8.06 20.55
N HIS A 215 -0.72 8.03 20.88
CA HIS A 215 -0.03 9.15 21.51
C HIS A 215 -0.06 10.43 20.66
N GLN A 216 0.11 10.31 19.34
CA GLN A 216 -0.02 11.45 18.42
C GLN A 216 -1.44 12.03 18.42
N LEU A 217 -2.46 11.18 18.44
CA LEU A 217 -3.85 11.61 18.52
C LEU A 217 -4.15 12.32 19.84
N ASP A 218 -3.65 11.80 20.96
CA ASP A 218 -3.78 12.43 22.27
C ASP A 218 -3.10 13.80 22.31
N ALA A 219 -1.91 13.93 21.74
CA ALA A 219 -1.22 15.21 21.63
C ALA A 219 -1.98 16.24 20.77
N HIS A 220 -2.56 15.80 19.65
CA HIS A 220 -3.39 16.67 18.82
C HIS A 220 -4.67 17.12 19.55
N LEU A 221 -5.32 16.19 20.27
CA LEU A 221 -6.53 16.47 21.04
C LEU A 221 -6.26 17.35 22.28
N ALA A 222 -5.04 17.36 22.83
CA ALA A 222 -4.66 18.30 23.88
C ALA A 222 -4.72 19.77 23.40
N THR A 223 -4.59 20.00 22.09
CA THR A 223 -4.76 21.32 21.45
C THR A 223 -6.14 21.51 20.81
N ALA A 224 -7.15 20.72 21.20
CA ALA A 224 -8.45 20.66 20.52
C ALA A 224 -9.22 21.98 20.48
N GLU A 225 -8.97 22.92 21.40
CA GLU A 225 -9.57 24.25 21.38
C GLU A 225 -9.21 25.06 20.11
N LEU A 226 -8.10 24.71 19.46
CA LEU A 226 -7.64 25.31 18.20
C LEU A 226 -8.20 24.58 16.96
N LEU A 227 -8.93 23.48 17.14
CA LEU A 227 -9.45 22.66 16.05
C LEU A 227 -10.93 22.98 15.77
N ALA A 228 -11.32 22.93 14.49
CA ALA A 228 -12.73 23.01 14.13
C ALA A 228 -13.53 21.87 14.79
N PRO A 229 -14.77 22.10 15.28
CA PRO A 229 -15.52 21.11 16.08
C PRO A 229 -15.67 19.74 15.41
N PHE A 230 -15.90 19.71 14.09
CA PHE A 230 -16.00 18.47 13.34
C PHE A 230 -14.68 17.68 13.32
N VAL A 231 -13.55 18.38 13.20
CA VAL A 231 -12.22 17.76 13.19
C VAL A 231 -11.90 17.18 14.57
N ALA A 232 -12.14 17.95 15.64
CA ALA A 232 -11.97 17.49 17.00
C ALA A 232 -12.83 16.24 17.29
N HIS A 233 -14.09 16.24 16.84
CA HIS A 233 -14.98 15.09 16.98
C HIS A 233 -14.47 13.85 16.23
N ARG A 234 -14.01 14.00 14.97
CA ARG A 234 -13.47 12.90 14.18
C ARG A 234 -12.19 12.31 14.78
N LEU A 235 -11.27 13.15 15.27
CA LEU A 235 -10.06 12.70 15.95
C LEU A 235 -10.38 11.99 17.26
N THR A 236 -11.36 12.49 18.02
CA THR A 236 -11.84 11.83 19.24
C THR A 236 -12.39 10.45 18.95
N GLN A 237 -13.19 10.31 17.90
CA GLN A 237 -13.72 9.01 17.49
C GLN A 237 -12.60 8.06 17.05
N GLN A 238 -11.67 8.53 16.21
CA GLN A 238 -10.53 7.73 15.76
C GLN A 238 -9.67 7.26 16.94
N ARG A 239 -9.40 8.14 17.91
CA ARG A 239 -8.68 7.80 19.14
C ARG A 239 -9.39 6.70 19.93
N ARG A 240 -10.73 6.81 20.11
CA ARG A 240 -11.52 5.78 20.79
C ARG A 240 -11.45 4.43 20.07
N ASP A 241 -11.63 4.43 18.76
CA ASP A 241 -11.63 3.20 17.97
C ASP A 241 -10.23 2.52 18.01
N LEU A 242 -9.16 3.32 17.98
CA LEU A 242 -7.79 2.83 18.09
C LEU A 242 -7.47 2.27 19.48
N ALA A 243 -7.89 2.97 20.55
CA ALA A 243 -7.72 2.50 21.91
C ALA A 243 -8.44 1.17 22.14
N ALA A 244 -9.68 1.04 21.65
CA ALA A 244 -10.45 -0.21 21.74
C ALA A 244 -9.76 -1.38 21.00
N LEU A 245 -9.13 -1.13 19.84
CA LEU A 245 -8.36 -2.16 19.15
C LEU A 245 -7.13 -2.61 19.98
N LEU A 246 -6.39 -1.67 20.55
CA LEU A 246 -5.21 -1.96 21.38
C LEU A 246 -5.59 -2.72 22.65
N GLU A 247 -6.67 -2.34 23.32
CA GLU A 247 -7.21 -3.07 24.47
C GLU A 247 -7.59 -4.51 24.09
N ALA A 248 -8.31 -4.70 22.98
CA ALA A 248 -8.69 -6.03 22.51
C ALA A 248 -7.47 -6.90 22.12
N ALA A 249 -6.39 -6.28 21.62
CA ALA A 249 -5.18 -6.98 21.21
C ALA A 249 -4.24 -7.35 22.38
N THR A 250 -4.34 -6.63 23.49
CA THR A 250 -3.53 -6.85 24.70
C THR A 250 -4.21 -7.74 25.74
N ALA A 251 -5.51 -8.03 25.55
CA ALA A 251 -6.22 -9.00 26.36
C ALA A 251 -5.47 -10.36 26.34
N PRO A 252 -5.35 -11.04 27.50
CA PRO A 252 -4.71 -12.35 27.55
C PRO A 252 -5.38 -13.30 26.54
N LYS A 253 -4.57 -14.15 25.88
CA LYS A 253 -5.06 -15.29 25.09
C LYS A 253 -5.73 -16.26 26.07
N ASP A 254 -6.93 -15.96 26.54
CA ASP A 254 -7.63 -16.84 27.47
C ASP A 254 -7.91 -18.18 26.77
N ILE A 255 -7.54 -19.22 27.52
CA ILE A 255 -7.63 -20.64 27.21
C ILE A 255 -9.09 -20.99 26.87
N VAL A 256 -9.35 -21.34 25.61
CA VAL A 256 -10.53 -22.11 25.20
C VAL A 256 -10.04 -23.38 24.52
#